data_AF-A0A7V0L226-F1
#
_entry.id   AF-A0A7V0L226-F1
#
_cell.length_a   1.000
_cell.length_b   1.000
_cell.length_c   1.000
_cell.angle_alpha   90.00
_cell.angle_beta   90.00
_cell.angle_gamma   90.00
#
_symmetry.space_group_name_H-M   'P 1'
#
loop_
_entity.id
_entity.type
_entity.pdbx_description
1 polymer ?
#
loop_
_entity_poly.entity_id
_entity_poly.type
_entity_poly.pdbx_seq_one_letter_code
_entity_poly.pdbx_strand_id
1 'polypeptide(L)' 'MDSIKVENLVKQFNGFTAVDHISFRVPQGELFGLLGPNGAGKTTTINLLSTLLKPT' A
#
# COMPACT_ATOMS: atom_id res chain seq x y z
N MET A 1 11.04 -11.40 -12.27
CA MET A 1 11.54 -10.54 -11.19
C MET A 1 10.39 -9.67 -10.73
N ASP A 2 10.23 -9.48 -9.43
CA ASP A 2 9.20 -8.58 -8.88
C ASP A 2 9.73 -7.13 -8.96
N SER A 3 8.95 -6.20 -9.50
CA SER A 3 9.30 -4.76 -9.50
C SER A 3 8.88 -4.07 -8.21
N ILE A 4 7.81 -4.55 -7.56
CA ILE A 4 7.36 -4.08 -6.26
C ILE A 4 7.11 -5.30 -5.37
N LYS A 5 7.63 -5.25 -4.14
CA LYS A 5 7.36 -6.24 -3.10
C LYS A 5 6.92 -5.51 -1.83
N VAL A 6 5.74 -5.86 -1.34
CA VAL A 6 5.14 -5.30 -0.11
C VAL A 6 4.92 -6.44 0.87
N GLU A 7 5.41 -6.27 2.09
CA GLU A 7 5.33 -7.28 3.14
C GLU A 7 4.85 -6.61 4.43
N ASN A 8 3.70 -7.07 4.95
CA ASN A 8 3.07 -6.64 6.19
C ASN A 8 3.03 -5.12 6.35
N LEU A 9 2.71 -4.40 5.27
CA LEU A 9 2.71 -2.94 5.27
C LEU A 9 1.56 -2.42 6.13
N VAL A 10 1.90 -1.60 7.12
CA VAL A 10 0.95 -0.97 8.04
C VAL A 10 1.09 0.54 7.93
N LYS A 11 -0.05 1.24 8.00
CA LYS A 11 -0.06 2.68 8.23
C LYS A 11 -1.17 3.06 9.19
N GLN A 12 -0.78 3.66 10.30
CA GLN A 12 -1.68 4.26 11.26
C GLN A 12 -1.55 5.79 11.27
N PHE A 13 -2.67 6.45 11.52
CA PHE A 13 -2.76 7.88 11.76
C PHE A 13 -3.51 8.09 13.07
N ASN A 14 -2.84 8.58 14.12
CA ASN A 14 -3.47 8.90 15.41
C ASN A 14 -4.39 7.78 15.96
N GLY A 15 -3.93 6.52 15.88
CA GLY A 15 -4.71 5.35 16.32
C GLY A 15 -5.71 4.78 15.30
N PHE A 16 -5.92 5.43 14.16
CA PHE A 16 -6.71 4.88 13.05
C PHE A 16 -5.82 4.13 12.05
N THR A 17 -6.09 2.84 11.83
CA THR A 17 -5.38 2.00 10.87
C THR A 17 -5.94 2.21 9.46
N ALA A 18 -5.20 2.94 8.62
CA ALA A 18 -5.57 3.20 7.23
C ALA A 18 -5.09 2.12 6.25
N VAL A 19 -4.02 1.42 6.60
CA VAL A 19 -3.51 0.23 5.89
C VAL A 19 -3.15 -0.80 6.96
N ASP A 20 -3.67 -2.02 6.83
CA ASP A 20 -3.56 -3.06 7.85
C ASP A 20 -2.88 -4.32 7.29
N HIS A 21 -1.60 -4.49 7.60
CA HIS A 21 -0.77 -5.67 7.32
C HIS A 21 -0.89 -6.23 5.88
N ILE A 22 -0.98 -5.35 4.88
CA ILE A 22 -1.14 -5.82 3.49
C ILE A 22 0.18 -6.38 2.95
N SER A 23 0.10 -7.46 2.18
CA SER A 23 1.25 -8.08 1.51
C SER A 23 0.89 -8.45 0.08
N PHE A 24 1.71 -8.02 -0.88
CA PHE A 24 1.53 -8.35 -2.29
C PHE A 24 2.83 -8.14 -3.08
N ARG A 25 2.85 -8.65 -4.30
CA ARG A 25 3.96 -8.51 -5.25
C ARG A 25 3.41 -8.00 -6.57
N VAL A 26 4.17 -7.13 -7.22
CA VAL A 26 3.89 -6.67 -8.59
C VAL A 26 5.07 -7.10 -9.47
N PRO A 27 4.89 -8.16 -10.28
CA PRO A 27 5.80 -8.56 -11.34
C PRO A 27 6.19 -7.40 -12.26
N GLN A 28 7.42 -7.47 -12.78
CA GLN A 28 7.88 -6.51 -13.78
C GLN A 28 6.99 -6.53 -15.03
N GLY A 29 6.52 -5.35 -15.44
CA GLY A 29 5.66 -5.17 -16.62
C GLY A 29 4.16 -5.38 -16.36
N GLU A 30 3.74 -5.69 -15.13
CA GLU A 30 2.33 -5.85 -14.79
C GLU A 30 1.61 -4.49 -14.65
N LEU A 31 0.41 -4.40 -15.23
CA LEU A 31 -0.53 -3.31 -14.96
C LEU A 31 -1.29 -3.63 -13.66
N PHE A 32 -0.86 -3.05 -12.56
CA PHE A 32 -1.44 -3.25 -11.24
C PHE A 32 -2.32 -2.06 -10.82
N GLY A 33 -3.47 -2.33 -10.18
CA GLY A 33 -4.38 -1.30 -9.69
C GLY A 33 -4.98 -1.67 -8.32
N LEU A 34 -5.21 -0.67 -7.48
CA LEU A 34 -5.95 -0.81 -6.22
C LEU A 34 -7.41 -0.41 -6.43
N LEU A 35 -8.34 -1.31 -6.14
CA LEU A 35 -9.79 -1.07 -6.26
C LEU A 35 -10.47 -1.20 -4.89
N GLY A 36 -11.46 -0.34 -4.63
CA GLY A 36 -12.22 -0.33 -3.38
C GLY A 36 -12.94 1.01 -3.14
N PRO A 37 -13.83 1.08 -2.14
CA PRO A 37 -14.59 2.30 -1.82
C PRO A 37 -13.70 3.42 -1.26
N ASN A 38 -14.26 4.62 -1.11
CA ASN A 38 -13.57 5.72 -0.45
C ASN A 38 -13.21 5.34 1.00
N GLY A 39 -12.01 5.72 1.44
CA GLY A 39 -11.49 5.35 2.76
C GLY A 39 -10.82 3.98 2.87
N ALA A 40 -10.88 3.12 1.84
CA ALA A 40 -10.29 1.77 1.87
C ALA A 40 -8.74 1.70 1.86
N GLY A 41 -8.03 2.81 2.06
CA GLY A 41 -6.56 2.82 2.12
C GLY A 41 -5.81 2.92 0.78
N LYS A 42 -6.50 2.96 -0.37
CA LYS A 42 -5.87 2.98 -1.72
C LYS A 42 -4.79 4.07 -1.90
N THR A 43 -5.17 5.34 -1.74
CA THR A 43 -4.25 6.48 -1.89
C THR A 43 -3.15 6.45 -0.85
N THR A 44 -3.47 6.00 0.38
CA THR A 44 -2.48 5.82 1.44
C THR A 44 -1.42 4.81 1.02
N THR A 45 -1.82 3.65 0.47
CA THR A 45 -0.89 2.64 -0.05
C THR A 45 -0.03 3.17 -1.19
N ILE A 46 -0.61 3.88 -2.16
CA ILE A 46 0.18 4.49 -3.26
C ILE A 46 1.21 5.48 -2.70
N ASN A 47 0.82 6.33 -1.75
CA ASN A 47 1.74 7.30 -1.16
C ASN A 47 2.85 6.63 -0.33
N LEU A 48 2.58 5.50 0.34
CA LEU A 48 3.61 4.70 1.01
C LEU A 48 4.62 4.14 0.02
N LEU A 49 4.14 3.54 -1.08
CA LEU A 49 4.99 3.00 -2.15
C LEU A 49 5.82 4.08 -2.83
N SER A 50 5.25 5.27 -3.02
CA SER A 50 5.91 6.43 -3.61
C SER A 50 6.78 7.21 -2.60
N THR A 51 6.97 6.71 -1.38
CA THR A 51 7.78 7.32 -0.30
C THR A 51 7.31 8.69 0.19
N LEU A 52 6.12 9.14 -0.24
CA LEU A 52 5.47 10.36 0.25
C LEU A 52 4.97 10.19 1.68
N LEU A 53 4.70 8.96 2.10
CA LEU A 53 4.38 8.59 3.47
C LEU A 53 5.34 7.51 3.96
N LYS A 54 5.60 7.52 5.27
CA LYS A 54 6.32 6.44 5.95
C LYS A 54 5.33 5.42 6.53
N PRO A 55 5.65 4.11 6.47
CA PRO A 55 4.90 3.09 7.20
C PRO A 55 4.95 3.35 8.71
N THR A 56 4.07 2.69 9.45
CA THR A 56 4.08 2.67 10.92
C THR A 56 4.75 1.40 11.40
#